data_AF-A0A352Z3F9-F1
#
_entry.id   AF-A0A352Z3F9-F1
#
_cell.length_a   1.000
_cell.length_b   1.000
_cell.length_c   1.000
_cell.angle_alpha   90.00
_cell.angle_beta   90.00
_cell.angle_gamma   90.00
#
_symmetry.space_group_name_H-M   'P 1'
#
loop_
_entity.id
_entity.type
_entity.pdbx_description
1 polymer ?
#
loop_
_entity_poly.entity_id
_entity_poly.type
_entity_poly.pdbx_seq_one_letter_code
_entity_poly.pdbx_strand_id
1 'polypeptide(L)' 'LFENTLNASNHLGLLSEHVNIETRELLGNFPQAYSHLGLIQSALLLNGKDISFDNAIFRFIKP' A
#
# COMPACT_ATOMS: atom_id res chain seq x y z
N LEU A 1 7.83 -9.88 3.46
CA LEU A 1 6.63 -9.11 3.83
C LEU A 1 6.06 -8.34 2.65
N PHE A 2 6.81 -7.39 2.06
CA PHE A 2 6.35 -6.60 0.89
C PHE A 2 5.78 -7.46 -0.26
N GLU A 3 6.50 -8.49 -0.69
CA GLU A 3 6.02 -9.43 -1.72
C GLU A 3 4.74 -10.17 -1.31
N ASN A 4 4.57 -10.50 -0.02
CA ASN A 4 3.35 -11.14 0.45
C ASN A 4 2.16 -10.18 0.36
N THR A 5 2.37 -8.89 0.66
CA THR A 5 1.36 -7.84 0.51
C THR A 5 1.01 -7.60 -0.97
N LEU A 6 2.00 -7.62 -1.87
CA LEU A 6 1.74 -7.57 -3.32
C LEU A 6 0.84 -8.74 -3.77
N ASN A 7 1.14 -9.95 -3.31
CA ASN A 7 0.36 -11.14 -3.61
C ASN A 7 -0.99 -11.23 -2.86
N ALA A 8 -1.30 -10.26 -1.99
CA ALA A 8 -2.62 -10.13 -1.38
C ALA A 8 -3.56 -9.29 -2.25
N SER A 9 -3.05 -8.54 -3.23
CA SER A 9 -3.89 -7.79 -4.17
C SER A 9 -4.71 -8.71 -5.06
N ASN A 10 -5.86 -8.22 -5.52
CA ASN A 10 -6.64 -8.97 -6.50
C ASN A 10 -5.93 -8.99 -7.88
N HIS A 11 -6.54 -9.65 -8.85
CA HIS A 11 -6.02 -9.75 -10.23
C HIS A 11 -5.85 -8.40 -10.95
N LEU A 12 -6.43 -7.31 -10.45
CA LEU A 12 -6.25 -5.95 -10.96
C LEU A 12 -5.17 -5.16 -10.18
N GLY A 13 -4.53 -5.78 -9.19
CA GLY A 13 -3.57 -5.11 -8.30
C GLY A 13 -4.21 -4.27 -7.20
N LEU A 14 -5.50 -4.45 -6.92
CA LEU A 14 -6.23 -3.66 -5.93
C LEU A 14 -6.16 -4.28 -4.52
N LEU A 15 -5.93 -3.43 -3.52
CA LEU A 15 -5.92 -3.75 -2.09
C LEU A 15 -7.16 -3.22 -1.36
N SER A 16 -7.55 -3.91 -0.28
CA SER A 16 -8.50 -3.46 0.73
C SER A 16 -7.79 -2.93 1.99
N GLU A 17 -8.57 -2.55 3.01
CA GLU A 17 -8.04 -2.15 4.33
C GLU A 17 -7.30 -3.29 5.02
N HIS A 18 -7.91 -4.46 5.01
CA HIS A 18 -7.38 -5.64 5.68
C HIS A 18 -7.37 -6.82 4.72
N VAL A 19 -6.47 -7.77 4.96
CA VAL A 19 -6.48 -9.07 4.29
C VAL A 19 -6.53 -10.16 5.35
N ASN A 20 -7.38 -11.16 5.15
CA ASN A 20 -7.32 -12.38 5.94
C ASN A 20 -6.06 -13.16 5.56
N ILE A 21 -5.16 -13.40 6.52
CA ILE A 21 -3.86 -14.03 6.26
C ILE A 21 -4.02 -15.50 5.85
N GLU A 22 -5.05 -16.19 6.36
CA GLU A 22 -5.31 -17.60 6.08
C GLU A 22 -6.01 -17.79 4.74
N THR A 23 -7.09 -17.03 4.50
CA THR A 23 -7.95 -17.19 3.30
C THR A 23 -7.55 -16.32 2.12
N ARG A 24 -6.70 -15.30 2.34
CA ARG A 24 -6.37 -14.22 1.39
C ARG A 24 -7.54 -13.34 0.96
N GLU A 25 -8.65 -13.39 1.68
CA GLU A 25 -9.80 -12.54 1.39
C GLU A 25 -9.50 -11.07 1.72
N LEU A 26 -9.90 -10.19 0.81
CA LEU A 26 -9.87 -8.74 0.99
C LEU A 26 -11.07 -8.32 1.85
N LEU A 27 -10.78 -7.68 2.99
CA LEU A 27 -11.77 -7.29 4.00
C LEU A 27 -11.78 -5.77 4.21
N GLY A 28 -12.95 -5.24 4.56
CA GLY A 28 -13.17 -3.81 4.81
C GLY A 28 -13.37 -3.01 3.52
N ASN A 29 -13.01 -1.73 3.54
CA ASN A 29 -13.19 -0.87 2.37
C ASN A 29 -12.34 -1.35 1.19
N PHE A 30 -12.94 -1.35 0.00
CA PHE A 30 -12.31 -1.81 -1.23
C PHE A 30 -12.81 -1.01 -2.45
N PRO A 31 -11.94 -0.50 -3.33
CA PRO A 31 -10.48 -0.42 -3.18
C PRO A 31 -10.06 0.67 -2.19
N GLN A 32 -8.93 0.49 -1.52
CA GLN A 32 -8.53 1.30 -0.38
C GLN A 32 -7.30 2.18 -0.68
N ALA A 33 -7.46 3.51 -0.69
CA ALA A 33 -6.39 4.41 -1.11
C ALA A 33 -5.13 4.39 -0.21
N TYR A 34 -5.26 4.38 1.12
CA TYR A 34 -4.14 4.37 2.06
C TYR A 34 -3.26 3.10 2.02
N SER A 35 -3.81 1.92 1.75
CA SER A 35 -3.14 0.64 1.62
C SER A 35 -2.26 0.65 0.38
N HIS A 36 -2.79 1.18 -0.73
CA HIS A 36 -1.98 1.40 -1.93
C HIS A 36 -0.88 2.44 -1.68
N LEU A 37 -1.21 3.54 -0.98
CA LEU A 37 -0.23 4.56 -0.63
C LEU A 37 0.91 3.98 0.23
N GLY A 38 0.57 3.20 1.27
CA GLY A 38 1.53 2.53 2.13
C GLY A 38 2.39 1.52 1.38
N LEU A 39 1.83 0.81 0.40
CA LEU A 39 2.58 -0.08 -0.49
C LEU A 39 3.57 0.71 -1.35
N ILE A 40 3.15 1.82 -1.96
CA ILE A 40 4.03 2.70 -2.75
C ILE A 40 5.16 3.26 -1.87
N GLN A 41 4.83 3.76 -0.68
CA GLN A 41 5.83 4.26 0.28
C GLN A 41 6.83 3.18 0.66
N SER A 42 6.36 1.97 0.96
CA SER A 42 7.22 0.83 1.28
C SER A 42 8.16 0.50 0.12
N ALA A 43 7.66 0.53 -1.13
CA ALA A 43 8.48 0.30 -2.32
C ALA A 43 9.58 1.37 -2.48
N LEU A 44 9.25 2.64 -2.21
CA LEU A 44 10.21 3.75 -2.27
C LEU A 44 11.30 3.61 -1.19
N LEU A 45 10.92 3.27 0.05
CA LEU A 45 11.86 3.04 1.15
C LEU A 45 12.83 1.91 0.83
N LEU A 46 12.30 0.78 0.35
CA LEU A 46 13.12 -0.38 -0.01
C LEU A 46 14.10 -0.08 -1.14
N ASN A 47 13.80 0.93 -1.97
CA ASN A 47 14.65 1.38 -3.08
C ASN A 47 15.58 2.54 -2.68
N GLY A 48 15.76 2.80 -1.39
CA GLY A 48 16.68 3.81 -0.87
C GLY A 48 16.30 5.26 -1.19
N LYS A 49 15.03 5.51 -1.55
CA LYS A 49 14.55 6.87 -1.77
C LYS A 49 14.18 7.54 -0.45
N ASP A 50 14.64 8.77 -0.28
CA ASP A 50 14.26 9.60 0.86
C ASP A 50 12.78 10.00 0.73
N ILE A 51 12.01 9.75 1.79
CA ILE A 51 10.57 10.03 1.86
C ILE A 51 10.34 11.14 2.88
N SER A 52 11.03 12.26 2.70
CA SER A 52 10.69 13.47 3.44
C SER A 52 9.31 13.96 3.01
N PHE A 53 8.54 14.54 3.93
CA PHE A 53 7.24 15.17 3.58
C PHE A 53 7.41 16.40 2.67
N ASP A 54 8.64 16.88 2.50
CA ASP A 54 9.01 17.91 1.54
C ASP A 54 9.09 17.37 0.10
N ASN A 55 9.08 16.06 -0.09
CA ASN A 55 9.03 15.46 -1.41
C ASN A 55 7.69 15.76 -2.09
N ALA A 56 7.74 16.29 -3.31
CA ALA A 56 6.57 16.78 -4.05
C ALA A 56 5.42 15.76 -4.19
N ILE A 57 5.73 14.47 -4.04
CA ILE A 57 4.78 13.35 -4.09
C ILE A 57 3.77 13.38 -2.91
N PHE A 58 4.20 13.77 -1.71
CA PHE A 58 3.36 13.72 -0.50
C PHE A 58 2.80 15.08 -0.07
N ARG A 59 3.13 16.15 -0.80
CA ARG A 59 2.75 17.53 -0.46
C ARG A 59 1.24 17.74 -0.24
N PHE A 60 0.40 16.92 -0.87
CA PHE A 60 -1.05 17.02 -0.80
C PHE A 60 -1.71 15.96 0.09
N ILE A 61 -0.92 15.04 0.65
CA ILE A 61 -1.41 14.02 1.57
C ILE A 61 -1.21 14.57 2.98
N LYS A 62 -2.20 15.31 3.47
CA LYS A 62 -2.22 15.76 4.86
C LYS A 62 -2.73 14.64 5.77
N PRO A 63 -2.18 14.48 6.99
CA PRO A 63 -2.79 13.66 8.03
C PRO A 63 -4.18 14.21 8.43
#